data_AF-A0A6N3BRR7-F1
#
_entry.id   AF-A0A6N3BRR7-F1
#
_cell.length_a   1.000
_cell.length_b   1.000
_cell.length_c   1.000
_cell.angle_alpha   90.00
_cell.angle_beta   90.00
_cell.angle_gamma   90.00
#
_symmetry.space_group_name_H-M   'P 1'
#
loop_
_entity.id
_entity.type
_entity.pdbx_description
1 polymer ?
#
loop_
_entity_poly.entity_id
_entity_poly.type
_entity_poly.pdbx_seq_one_letter_code
_entity_poly.pdbx_strand_id
1 'polypeptide(L)'
;MVEILKLIASFINDLHDKVLDIVGIAGYTLNDKQLHFIFMAVIGILIFAFTQIVFKKLAKYSITAISFIYTFTVMLVIVFAIEIQQKITNRGNMEFADIVYGLYGFIYVFLIYLLIKLIVLAIKKAYNKYSKNSSISK
;
A
#
# COMPACT_ATOMS: atom_id res chain seq x y z
N MET A 1 4.08 -4.38 -20.17
CA MET A 1 4.02 -3.23 -19.22
C MET A 1 3.23 -2.06 -19.77
N VAL A 2 3.58 -1.53 -20.95
CA VAL A 2 2.93 -0.34 -21.54
C VAL A 2 1.40 -0.49 -21.61
N GLU A 3 0.90 -1.70 -21.84
CA GLU A 3 -0.54 -1.98 -21.91
C GLU A 3 -1.25 -1.87 -20.55
N ILE A 4 -0.67 -2.39 -19.46
CA ILE A 4 -1.21 -2.23 -18.10
C ILE A 4 -1.16 -0.76 -17.68
N LEU A 5 -0.04 -0.07 -17.96
CA LEU A 5 0.07 1.37 -17.65
C LEU A 5 -0.94 2.19 -18.46
N LYS A 6 -1.16 1.86 -19.74
CA LYS A 6 -2.20 2.49 -20.57
C LYS A 6 -3.61 2.19 -20.06
N LEU A 7 -3.87 0.97 -19.59
CA LEU A 7 -5.16 0.61 -18.99
C LEU A 7 -5.41 1.39 -17.70
N ILE A 8 -4.41 1.49 -16.82
CA ILE A 8 -4.50 2.30 -15.60
C ILE A 8 -4.67 3.78 -15.94
N ALA A 9 -3.90 4.30 -16.89
CA ALA A 9 -3.98 5.70 -17.31
C ALA A 9 -5.34 6.03 -17.96
N SER A 10 -5.86 5.18 -18.83
CA SER A 10 -7.20 5.36 -19.42
C SER A 10 -8.29 5.32 -18.36
N PHE A 11 -8.23 4.37 -17.41
CA PHE A 11 -9.16 4.34 -16.29
C PHE A 11 -9.12 5.61 -15.43
N ILE A 12 -7.93 6.15 -15.17
CA ILE A 12 -7.78 7.42 -14.44
C ILE A 12 -8.35 8.60 -15.25
N ASN A 13 -8.11 8.63 -16.57
CA ASN A 13 -8.66 9.65 -17.45
C ASN A 13 -10.20 9.58 -17.50
N ASP A 14 -10.79 8.39 -17.61
CA ASP A 14 -12.25 8.22 -17.59
C ASP A 14 -12.86 8.70 -16.26
N LEU A 15 -12.16 8.49 -15.14
CA LEU A 15 -12.58 9.04 -13.85
C LEU A 15 -12.49 10.57 -13.80
N HIS A 16 -11.43 11.13 -14.37
CA HIS A 16 -11.22 12.57 -14.47
C HIS A 16 -12.33 13.24 -15.31
N ASP A 17 -12.70 12.64 -16.43
CA ASP A 17 -13.75 13.11 -17.32
C ASP A 17 -15.14 13.04 -16.65
N LYS A 18 -15.42 11.99 -15.88
CA LYS A 18 -16.66 11.92 -15.08
C LYS A 18 -16.77 13.03 -14.04
N VAL A 19 -15.66 13.45 -13.43
CA VAL A 19 -15.67 14.57 -12.50
C VAL A 19 -15.91 15.89 -13.24
N LEU A 20 -15.36 16.06 -14.45
CA LEU A 20 -15.68 17.18 -15.34
C LEU A 20 -17.16 17.24 -15.67
N ASP A 21 -17.77 16.12 -16.05
CA ASP A 21 -19.20 16.07 -16.38
C ASP A 21 -20.07 16.52 -15.20
N ILE A 22 -19.78 16.02 -13.99
CA ILE A 22 -20.53 16.38 -12.78
C ILE A 22 -20.39 17.87 -12.46
N VAL A 23 -19.18 18.44 -12.60
CA VAL A 23 -18.95 19.86 -12.31
C VAL A 23 -19.49 20.77 -13.42
N GLY A 24 -19.43 20.32 -14.68
CA GLY A 24 -20.01 21.00 -15.83
C GLY A 24 -21.53 21.11 -15.74
N ILE A 25 -22.21 20.06 -15.24
CA ILE A 25 -23.65 20.10 -14.93
C ILE A 25 -23.96 21.15 -13.85
N ALA A 26 -23.04 21.41 -12.91
CA ALA A 26 -23.18 22.44 -11.90
C ALA A 26 -22.86 23.87 -12.42
N GLY A 27 -22.56 24.03 -13.72
CA GLY A 27 -22.36 25.32 -14.38
C GLY A 27 -20.96 25.92 -14.23
N TYR A 28 -19.98 25.15 -13.75
CA TYR A 28 -18.61 25.62 -13.56
C TYR A 28 -17.66 25.09 -14.66
N THR A 29 -16.94 25.98 -15.32
CA THR A 29 -15.82 25.62 -16.21
C THR A 29 -14.53 25.56 -15.40
N LEU A 30 -14.02 24.36 -15.12
CA LEU A 30 -12.76 24.18 -14.39
C LEU A 30 -11.57 24.10 -15.36
N ASN A 31 -10.45 24.71 -14.98
CA ASN A 31 -9.14 24.41 -15.56
C ASN A 31 -8.57 23.13 -14.91
N ASP A 32 -7.76 22.36 -15.64
CA ASP A 32 -7.01 21.18 -15.19
C ASP A 32 -6.48 21.29 -13.75
N LYS A 33 -5.89 22.42 -13.34
CA LYS A 33 -5.37 22.60 -11.97
C LYS A 33 -6.47 22.56 -10.89
N GLN A 34 -7.61 23.18 -11.17
CA GLN A 34 -8.74 23.22 -10.24
C GLN A 34 -9.43 21.86 -10.16
N LEU A 35 -9.52 21.18 -11.30
CA LEU A 35 -10.06 19.83 -11.37
C LEU A 35 -9.18 18.83 -10.61
N HIS A 36 -7.85 18.89 -10.77
CA HIS A 36 -6.92 18.07 -9.99
C HIS A 36 -7.06 18.34 -8.49
N PHE A 37 -7.20 19.60 -8.08
CA PHE A 37 -7.42 19.93 -6.67
C PHE A 37 -8.68 19.27 -6.11
N ILE A 38 -9.81 19.40 -6.80
CA ILE A 38 -11.10 18.82 -6.37
C ILE A 38 -11.02 17.29 -6.38
N PHE A 39 -10.49 16.72 -7.47
CA PHE A 39 -10.33 15.27 -7.62
C PHE A 39 -9.49 14.68 -6.49
N MET A 40 -8.33 15.28 -6.20
CA MET A 40 -7.45 14.83 -5.13
C MET A 40 -8.07 15.03 -3.74
N ALA A 41 -8.82 16.11 -3.52
CA ALA A 41 -9.53 16.33 -2.26
C ALA A 41 -10.60 15.25 -2.02
N VAL A 42 -11.42 14.95 -3.03
CA VAL A 42 -12.50 13.95 -2.96
C VAL A 42 -11.94 12.54 -2.81
N ILE A 43 -11.02 12.14 -3.69
CA ILE A 43 -10.42 10.80 -3.60
C ILE A 43 -9.62 10.65 -2.31
N GLY A 44 -8.88 11.69 -1.90
CA GLY A 44 -8.11 11.67 -0.66
C GLY A 44 -8.97 11.41 0.57
N ILE A 45 -10.10 12.11 0.72
CA ILE A 45 -10.98 11.90 1.88
C ILE A 45 -11.70 10.54 1.82
N LEU A 46 -12.05 10.05 0.63
CA LEU A 46 -12.66 8.73 0.46
C LEU A 46 -11.68 7.60 0.82
N ILE A 47 -10.44 7.69 0.31
CA ILE A 47 -9.37 6.74 0.66
C ILE A 47 -9.08 6.82 2.17
N PHE A 48 -9.02 8.01 2.76
CA PHE A 48 -8.84 8.16 4.21
C PHE A 48 -9.97 7.50 5.00
N ALA A 49 -11.24 7.78 4.66
CA ALA A 49 -12.39 7.19 5.35
C ALA A 49 -12.37 5.65 5.24
N PHE A 50 -12.11 5.12 4.05
CA PHE A 50 -11.98 3.68 3.82
C PHE A 50 -10.84 3.06 4.63
N THR A 51 -9.63 3.61 4.51
CA THR A 51 -8.44 3.11 5.22
C THR A 51 -8.61 3.21 6.72
N GLN A 52 -9.25 4.27 7.23
CA GLN A 52 -9.54 4.42 8.66
C GLN A 52 -10.45 3.30 9.18
N ILE A 53 -11.50 2.93 8.44
CA ILE A 53 -12.40 1.83 8.82
C ILE A 53 -11.63 0.50 8.81
N VAL A 54 -10.89 0.22 7.73
CA VAL A 54 -10.12 -1.02 7.56
C VAL A 54 -9.03 -1.14 8.63
N PHE A 55 -8.22 -0.10 8.84
CA PHE A 55 -7.11 -0.11 9.78
C PHE A 55 -7.59 -0.13 11.23
N LYS A 56 -8.69 0.54 11.57
CA LYS A 56 -9.30 0.40 12.90
C LYS A 56 -9.72 -1.04 13.19
N LYS A 57 -10.26 -1.76 12.20
CA LYS A 57 -10.59 -3.18 12.34
C LYS A 57 -9.32 -4.04 12.46
N LEU A 58 -8.31 -3.76 11.64
CA LEU A 58 -7.07 -4.51 11.60
C LEU A 58 -6.19 -4.29 12.85
N ALA A 59 -6.22 -3.10 13.44
CA ALA A 59 -5.49 -2.73 14.65
C ALA A 59 -5.87 -3.62 15.84
N LYS A 60 -7.12 -4.09 15.89
CA LYS A 60 -7.59 -5.04 16.91
C LYS A 60 -6.87 -6.39 16.83
N TYR A 61 -6.39 -6.77 15.64
CA TYR A 61 -5.69 -8.04 15.41
C TYR A 61 -4.18 -7.87 15.46
N SER A 62 -3.63 -6.90 14.73
CA SER A 62 -2.19 -6.68 14.69
C SER A 62 -1.81 -5.31 14.13
N ILE A 63 -1.09 -4.53 14.93
CA ILE A 63 -0.42 -3.32 14.45
C ILE A 63 0.61 -3.67 13.36
N THR A 64 1.26 -4.83 13.46
CA THR A 64 2.22 -5.30 12.43
C THR A 64 1.58 -5.45 11.05
N ALA A 65 0.31 -5.86 10.98
CA ALA A 65 -0.39 -5.96 9.70
C ALA A 65 -0.64 -4.57 9.07
N ILE A 66 -0.93 -3.55 9.89
CA ILE A 66 -1.05 -2.17 9.41
C ILE A 66 0.29 -1.65 8.90
N SER A 67 1.36 -1.86 9.67
CA SER A 67 2.72 -1.49 9.26
C SER A 67 3.11 -2.17 7.95
N PHE A 68 2.76 -3.44 7.76
CA PHE A 68 3.00 -4.15 6.50
C PHE A 68 2.27 -3.50 5.32
N ILE A 69 0.96 -3.22 5.45
CA ILE A 69 0.18 -2.60 4.36
C ILE A 69 0.74 -1.23 4.00
N TYR A 70 1.06 -0.41 5.01
CA TYR A 70 1.65 0.91 4.80
C TYR A 70 2.99 0.80 4.06
N THR A 71 3.92 0.00 4.58
CA THR A 71 5.24 -0.17 3.94
C THR A 71 5.12 -0.75 2.55
N PHE A 72 4.25 -1.74 2.33
CA PHE A 72 4.01 -2.32 1.01
C PHE A 72 3.51 -1.27 0.01
N THR A 73 2.59 -0.40 0.43
CA THR A 73 2.06 0.69 -0.41
C THR A 73 3.16 1.69 -0.77
N VAL A 74 4.00 2.06 0.19
CA VAL A 74 5.16 2.94 -0.04
C VAL A 74 6.17 2.29 -0.99
N MET A 75 6.48 1.00 -0.79
CA MET A 75 7.39 0.25 -1.66
C MET A 75 6.87 0.19 -3.09
N LEU A 76 5.57 0.00 -3.29
CA LEU A 76 4.95 0.04 -4.62
C LEU A 76 5.24 1.39 -5.30
N VAL A 77 4.97 2.51 -4.63
CA VAL A 77 5.23 3.85 -5.18
C VAL A 77 6.71 4.05 -5.51
N ILE A 78 7.61 3.64 -4.62
CA ILE A 78 9.07 3.77 -4.82
C ILE A 78 9.54 2.98 -6.04
N VAL A 79 9.13 1.71 -6.15
CA VAL A 79 9.56 0.85 -7.24
C VAL A 79 9.05 1.40 -8.58
N PHE A 80 7.77 1.81 -8.66
CA PHE A 80 7.26 2.49 -9.86
C PHE A 80 8.06 3.76 -10.19
N ALA A 81 8.41 4.58 -9.20
CA ALA A 81 9.19 5.80 -9.42
C ALA A 81 10.58 5.50 -9.99
N ILE A 82 11.25 4.47 -9.49
CA ILE A 82 12.57 4.02 -9.97
C ILE A 82 12.46 3.55 -11.43
N GLU A 83 11.49 2.68 -11.74
CA GLU A 83 11.31 2.15 -13.09
C GLU A 83 10.99 3.25 -14.11
N ILE A 84 10.10 4.18 -13.77
CA ILE A 84 9.78 5.34 -14.62
C ILE A 84 11.04 6.17 -14.85
N GLN A 85 11.83 6.42 -13.82
CA GLN A 85 13.07 7.20 -13.90
C GLN A 85 14.13 6.49 -14.78
N GLN A 86 14.27 5.17 -14.67
CA GLN A 86 15.16 4.39 -15.52
C GLN A 86 14.75 4.44 -16.99
N LYS A 87 13.43 4.39 -17.26
CA LYS A 87 12.89 4.52 -18.62
C LYS A 87 13.18 5.90 -19.24
N ILE A 88 13.01 6.97 -18.46
CA ILE A 88 13.26 8.35 -18.93
C ILE A 88 14.76 8.59 -19.17
N THR A 89 15.63 8.01 -18.32
CA THR A 89 17.08 8.20 -18.41
C THR A 89 17.80 7.23 -19.36
N ASN A 90 17.06 6.35 -20.04
CA ASN A 90 17.59 5.29 -20.91
C ASN A 90 18.65 4.40 -20.23
N ARG A 91 18.57 4.24 -18.90
CA ARG A 91 19.48 3.38 -18.11
C ARG A 91 18.98 1.93 -18.00
N GLY A 92 17.74 1.69 -18.39
CA GLY A 92 17.11 0.37 -18.40
C GLY A 92 15.82 0.40 -19.21
N ASN A 93 15.30 -0.79 -19.53
CA ASN A 93 13.94 -0.92 -20.02
C ASN A 93 13.00 -0.96 -18.80
N MET A 94 11.88 -0.25 -18.89
CA MET A 94 10.82 -0.39 -17.90
C MET A 94 10.22 -1.79 -18.06
N GLU A 95 10.52 -2.74 -17.16
CA GLU A 95 9.93 -4.09 -17.17
C GLU A 95 9.04 -4.34 -15.95
N PHE A 96 7.85 -4.92 -16.18
CA PHE A 96 6.89 -5.14 -15.09
C PHE A 96 7.44 -6.19 -14.13
N ALA A 97 8.28 -7.09 -14.66
CA ALA A 97 9.05 -8.04 -13.87
C ALA A 97 9.91 -7.32 -12.82
N ASP A 98 10.61 -6.24 -13.17
CA ASP A 98 11.46 -5.50 -12.22
C ASP A 98 10.64 -4.90 -11.07
N ILE A 99 9.42 -4.43 -11.38
CA ILE A 99 8.47 -4.00 -10.34
C ILE A 99 8.13 -5.14 -9.38
N VAL A 100 7.77 -6.29 -9.94
CA VAL A 100 7.40 -7.49 -9.17
C VAL A 100 8.58 -7.99 -8.34
N TYR A 101 9.80 -8.03 -8.90
CA TYR A 101 11.00 -8.44 -8.19
C TYR A 101 11.37 -7.47 -7.06
N GLY A 102 11.22 -6.16 -7.27
CA GLY A 102 11.40 -5.15 -6.22
C GLY A 102 10.47 -5.37 -5.03
N LEU A 103 9.21 -5.74 -5.28
CA LEU A 103 8.24 -6.07 -4.24
C LEU A 103 8.50 -7.45 -3.60
N TYR A 104 8.94 -8.44 -4.37
CA TYR A 104 9.30 -9.77 -3.86
C TYR A 104 10.45 -9.70 -2.86
N GLY A 105 11.45 -8.84 -3.07
CA GLY A 105 12.52 -8.64 -2.09
C GLY A 105 11.98 -8.23 -0.71
N PHE A 106 11.05 -7.27 -0.67
CA PHE A 106 10.40 -6.85 0.57
C PHE A 106 9.58 -7.98 1.20
N ILE A 107 8.74 -8.67 0.42
CA ILE A 107 7.90 -9.77 0.92
C ILE A 107 8.77 -10.89 1.51
N TYR A 108 9.84 -11.26 0.81
CA TYR A 108 10.75 -12.34 1.23
C TYR A 108 11.39 -12.03 2.60
N VAL A 109 11.97 -10.84 2.76
CA VAL A 109 12.58 -10.43 4.04
C VAL A 109 11.53 -10.28 5.14
N PHE A 110 10.34 -9.81 4.81
CA PHE A 110 9.25 -9.69 5.77
C PHE A 110 8.78 -11.07 6.28
N LEU A 111 8.74 -12.09 5.43
CA LEU A 111 8.42 -13.46 5.86
C LEU A 111 9.46 -14.01 6.83
N ILE A 112 10.76 -13.75 6.60
CA ILE A 112 11.82 -14.11 7.54
C ILE A 112 11.60 -13.42 8.89
N TYR A 113 11.27 -12.13 8.90
CA TYR A 113 10.92 -11.41 10.11
C TYR A 113 9.74 -12.04 10.87
N LEU A 114 8.67 -12.46 10.16
CA LEU A 114 7.52 -13.12 10.77
C LEU A 114 7.91 -14.47 11.40
N LEU A 115 8.77 -15.26 10.74
CA LEU A 115 9.26 -16.53 11.27
C LEU A 115 10.05 -16.32 12.57
N ILE A 116 10.96 -15.35 12.60
CA ILE A 116 11.73 -15.00 13.82
C ILE A 116 10.78 -14.58 14.95
N LYS A 117 9.80 -13.72 14.65
CA LYS A 117 8.81 -13.27 15.63
C LYS A 117 7.99 -14.44 16.20
N LEU A 118 7.62 -15.40 15.36
CA LEU A 118 6.87 -16.60 15.76
C LEU A 118 7.70 -17.49 16.69
N ILE A 119 8.98 -17.70 16.38
CA ILE A 119 9.91 -18.47 17.24
C ILE A 119 10.05 -17.81 18.61
N VAL A 120 10.27 -16.49 18.66
CA VAL A 120 10.40 -15.74 19.92
C VAL A 120 9.13 -15.87 20.78
N LEU A 121 7.95 -15.78 20.16
CA LEU A 121 6.68 -15.95 20.86
C LEU A 121 6.50 -17.38 21.39
N ALA A 122 6.88 -18.39 20.61
CA ALA A 122 6.84 -19.79 21.04
C ALA A 122 7.74 -20.04 22.26
N ILE A 123 8.97 -19.53 22.24
CA ILE A 123 9.92 -19.64 23.37
C ILE A 123 9.35 -18.95 24.62
N LYS A 124 8.85 -17.72 24.50
CA LYS A 124 8.24 -16.99 25.63
C LYS A 124 7.06 -17.75 26.23
N LYS A 125 6.20 -18.33 25.38
CA LYS A 125 5.03 -19.10 25.82
C LYS A 125 5.46 -20.38 26.56
N ALA A 126 6.50 -21.06 26.06
CA ALA A 126 7.06 -22.24 26.73
C ALA A 126 7.68 -21.90 28.09
N TYR A 127 8.47 -20.83 28.17
CA TYR A 127 9.08 -20.36 29.41
C TYR A 127 8.03 -19.96 30.47
N ASN A 128 7.01 -19.19 30.08
CA ASN A 128 5.95 -18.77 30.99
C ASN A 128 5.11 -19.96 31.50
N LYS A 129 4.88 -20.98 30.66
CA LYS A 129 4.20 -22.22 31.07
C LYS A 129 5.02 -23.00 32.11
N TYR A 130 6.34 -23.05 31.93
CA TYR A 130 7.26 -23.71 32.87
C TYR A 130 7.31 -22.97 34.21
N SER A 131 7.49 -21.64 34.20
CA SER A 131 7.55 -20.82 35.42
C SER A 131 6.25 -20.80 36.23
N LYS A 132 5.08 -20.96 35.60
CA LYS A 132 3.79 -21.00 36.29
C LYS A 132 3.53 -22.35 36.97
N ASN A 133 4.06 -23.44 36.43
CA ASN A 133 3.94 -24.77 37.05
C ASN A 133 4.86 -24.93 38.27
N SER A 134 6.02 -24.28 38.30
CA SER A 134 6.94 -24.36 39.44
C SER A 134 6.51 -23.52 40.65
N SER A 135 5.60 -22.55 40.48
CA SER A 135 5.06 -21.75 41.59
C SER A 135 3.79 -22.33 42.22
N ILE A 136 3.14 -23.33 41.60
CA ILE A 136 1.95 -24.02 42.13
C ILE A 136 2.34 -25.27 42.94
N SER A 137 3.56 -25.79 42.78
CA SER A 137 4.07 -26.95 43.52
C SER A 137 4.83 -26.58 44.81
N LYS A 138 4.74 -25.34 45.27
CA LYS A 138 5.22 -24.86 46.58
C LYS A 138 4.03 -24.44 47.41
#